data_AF-A0A3D9C5P7-F1
#
_entry.id   AF-A0A3D9C5P7-F1
#
_cell.length_a   1.000
_cell.length_b   1.000
_cell.length_c   1.000
_cell.angle_alpha   90.00
_cell.angle_beta   90.00
_cell.angle_gamma   90.00
#
_symmetry.space_group_name_H-M   'P 1'
#
loop_
_entity.id
_entity.type
_entity.pdbx_description
1 polymer ?
#
loop_
_entity_poly.entity_id
_entity_poly.type
_entity_poly.pdbx_seq_one_letter_code
_entity_poly.pdbx_strand_id
1 'polypeptide(L)' 'MKKNKKLKQTFGTNEYELIDFPKKISGVQISRLQYGNDLGCSYCFPHGLEVVNAKYTKFQRCWKKYRKAQWKN' A
#
# COMPACT_ATOMS: atom_id res chain seq x y z
N MET A 1 19.22 2.26 2.46
CA MET A 1 19.59 3.45 1.65
C MET A 1 18.64 3.76 0.49
N LYS A 2 18.33 2.83 -0.44
CA LYS A 2 17.51 3.12 -1.65
C LYS A 2 16.09 3.65 -1.34
N LYS A 3 15.48 3.18 -0.25
CA LYS A 3 14.10 3.49 0.17
C LYS A 3 13.89 4.94 0.65
N ASN A 4 14.82 5.48 1.45
CA ASN A 4 14.76 6.88 1.90
C ASN A 4 14.95 7.87 0.74
N LYS A 5 15.78 7.53 -0.25
CA LYS A 5 15.98 8.38 -1.44
C LYS A 5 14.67 8.60 -2.19
N LYS A 6 13.84 7.56 -2.33
CA LYS A 6 12.54 7.64 -2.98
C LYS A 6 11.57 8.55 -2.23
N LEU A 7 11.50 8.40 -0.90
CA LEU A 7 10.68 9.28 -0.05
C LEU A 7 11.15 10.74 -0.13
N LYS A 8 12.47 10.99 -0.06
CA LYS A 8 13.07 12.31 -0.20
C LYS A 8 12.81 12.93 -1.58
N GLN A 9 12.78 12.13 -2.65
CA GLN A 9 12.38 12.61 -3.99
C GLN A 9 10.89 12.96 -4.09
N THR A 10 10.00 12.17 -3.46
CA THR A 10 8.55 12.45 -3.52
C THR A 10 8.10 13.60 -2.63
N PHE A 11 8.68 13.74 -1.44
CA PHE A 11 8.20 14.67 -0.42
C PHE A 11 9.14 15.86 -0.20
N GLY A 12 10.37 15.82 -0.73
CA GLY A 12 11.38 16.84 -0.47
C GLY A 12 11.97 16.74 0.93
N THR A 13 12.66 17.80 1.35
CA THR A 13 13.21 17.95 2.69
C THR A 13 12.87 19.29 3.30
N ASN A 14 12.73 19.31 4.63
CA ASN A 14 12.52 20.52 5.41
C ASN A 14 13.86 21.23 5.73
N GLU A 15 13.78 22.32 6.49
CA GLU A 15 14.90 23.14 6.94
C GLU A 15 15.94 22.38 7.77
N TYR A 16 15.56 21.23 8.32
CA TYR A 16 16.42 20.34 9.12
C TYR A 16 16.96 19.15 8.31
N GLU A 17 16.84 19.18 6.98
CA GLU A 17 17.23 18.12 6.05
C GLU A 17 16.50 16.78 6.22
N LEU A 18 15.38 16.77 6.97
CA LEU A 18 14.51 15.61 7.17
C LEU A 18 13.43 15.55 6.09
N ILE A 19 12.86 14.36 5.85
CA ILE A 19 11.79 14.16 4.86
C ILE A 19 10.55 14.95 5.31
N ASP A 20 10.06 15.84 4.45
CA ASP A 20 8.91 16.70 4.76
C ASP A 20 7.58 16.01 4.46
N PHE A 21 7.13 15.15 5.38
CA PHE A 21 5.85 14.46 5.21
C PHE A 21 4.67 15.43 5.37
N PRO A 22 3.63 15.34 4.52
CA PRO A 22 2.44 16.16 4.68
C PRO A 22 1.72 15.82 5.98
N LYS A 23 1.12 16.84 6.60
CA LYS A 23 0.45 16.76 7.93
C LYS A 23 -0.55 15.60 8.06
N LYS A 24 -1.16 15.16 6.96
CA LYS A 24 -2.04 13.98 6.91
C LYS A 24 -1.58 13.04 5.80
N ILE A 25 -0.95 11.94 6.18
CA ILE A 25 -0.62 10.83 5.27
C ILE A 25 -0.84 9.49 5.97
N SER A 26 -1.34 8.51 5.22
CA SER A 26 -1.53 7.17 5.77
C SER A 26 -0.22 6.37 5.76
N GLY A 27 0.04 5.58 6.81
CA GLY A 27 1.17 4.65 6.83
C GLY A 27 1.12 3.63 5.68
N VAL A 28 -0.07 3.33 5.16
CA VAL A 28 -0.28 2.49 3.97
C VAL A 28 0.32 3.15 2.73
N GLN A 29 0.09 4.45 2.51
CA GLN A 29 0.66 5.15 1.36
C GLN A 29 2.19 5.24 1.44
N ILE A 30 2.74 5.53 2.61
CA ILE A 30 4.21 5.54 2.83
C ILE A 30 4.78 4.17 2.47
N SER A 31 4.16 3.10 2.97
CA SER A 31 4.61 1.74 2.75
C SER A 31 4.49 1.32 1.28
N ARG A 32 3.44 1.75 0.56
CA ARG A 32 3.35 1.56 -0.91
C ARG A 32 4.46 2.26 -1.67
N LEU A 33 4.80 3.50 -1.31
CA LEU A 33 5.89 4.22 -1.96
C LEU A 33 7.23 3.51 -1.72
N GLN A 34 7.43 3.01 -0.51
CA GLN A 34 8.67 2.42 -0.05
C GLN A 34 8.91 0.99 -0.55
N TYR A 35 7.86 0.17 -0.66
CA TYR A 35 7.97 -1.26 -0.96
C TYR A 35 7.13 -1.72 -2.16
N GLY A 36 6.23 -0.88 -2.69
CA GLY A 36 5.19 -1.29 -3.63
C GLY A 36 5.69 -1.97 -4.89
N ASN A 37 6.77 -1.47 -5.52
CA ASN A 37 7.35 -2.11 -6.71
C ASN A 37 8.18 -3.35 -6.39
N ASP A 38 8.79 -3.38 -5.20
CA ASP A 38 9.65 -4.50 -4.77
C ASP A 38 8.82 -5.72 -4.34
N LEU A 39 7.56 -5.50 -3.92
CA LEU A 39 6.61 -6.52 -3.43
C LEU A 39 5.46 -6.79 -4.42
N GLY A 40 5.59 -6.35 -5.67
CA GLY A 40 4.63 -6.61 -6.75
C GLY A 40 3.54 -5.55 -6.93
N CYS A 41 2.27 -5.92 -6.74
CA CYS A 41 1.13 -5.06 -7.07
C CYS A 41 0.96 -3.93 -6.03
N SER A 42 1.30 -2.69 -6.42
CA SER A 42 1.20 -1.47 -5.59
C SER A 42 -0.21 -1.17 -5.08
N TYR A 43 -1.24 -1.59 -5.82
CA TYR A 43 -2.65 -1.49 -5.42
C TYR A 43 -3.04 -2.57 -4.41
N CYS A 44 -2.50 -3.77 -4.62
CA CYS A 44 -2.79 -4.94 -3.83
C CYS A 44 -2.06 -4.86 -2.48
N PHE A 45 -0.94 -4.14 -2.37
CA PHE A 45 -0.23 -3.91 -1.12
C PHE A 45 -1.06 -3.09 -0.10
N PRO A 46 -1.13 -3.50 1.19
CA PRO A 46 -0.44 -4.60 1.88
C PRO A 46 -1.24 -5.93 1.93
N HIS A 47 -2.11 -6.17 0.96
CA HIS A 47 -3.07 -7.28 0.87
C HIS A 47 -2.89 -8.20 -0.36
N GLY A 48 -1.75 -8.15 -1.07
CA GLY A 48 -1.45 -9.08 -2.15
C GLY A 48 -1.38 -10.54 -1.68
N LEU A 49 -1.43 -11.50 -2.62
CA LEU A 49 -1.43 -12.94 -2.31
C LEU A 49 -0.25 -13.38 -1.44
N GLU A 50 0.90 -12.70 -1.54
CA GLU A 50 2.11 -13.01 -0.77
C GLU A 50 2.17 -12.33 0.61
N VAL A 51 1.25 -11.43 0.93
CA VAL A 51 1.32 -10.69 2.19
C VAL A 51 0.67 -11.52 3.30
N VAL A 52 1.31 -11.60 4.47
CA VAL A 52 0.93 -12.43 5.64
C VAL A 52 -0.55 -12.27 6.09
N ASN A 53 -1.21 -11.20 5.64
CA ASN A 53 -2.63 -10.91 5.88
C ASN A 53 -3.60 -11.45 4.82
N ALA A 54 -3.15 -11.92 3.66
CA ALA A 54 -3.95 -12.63 2.66
C ALA A 54 -3.94 -14.14 2.97
N LYS A 55 -4.44 -14.51 4.15
CA LYS A 55 -4.56 -15.93 4.53
C LYS A 55 -5.81 -16.51 3.90
N TYR A 56 -5.74 -17.76 3.48
CA TYR A 56 -6.93 -18.46 2.97
C TYR A 56 -8.07 -18.51 4.00
N THR A 57 -7.70 -18.51 5.29
CA THR A 57 -8.61 -18.45 6.43
C THR A 57 -9.36 -17.12 6.56
N LYS A 58 -8.88 -16.05 5.93
CA LYS A 58 -9.55 -14.74 5.84
C LYS A 58 -10.40 -14.60 4.57
N PHE A 59 -10.40 -15.59 3.65
CA PHE A 59 -11.36 -15.62 2.55
C PHE A 59 -12.75 -15.96 3.10
N GLN A 60 -13.55 -14.92 3.31
CA GLN A 60 -14.94 -15.07 3.67
C GLN A 60 -15.76 -15.33 2.41
N ARG A 61 -16.39 -16.49 2.28
CA ARG A 61 -17.40 -16.78 1.24
C ARG A 61 -18.73 -16.08 1.58
N CYS A 62 -18.74 -14.76 1.61
CA CYS A 62 -19.97 -13.99 1.84
C CYS A 62 -20.42 -13.29 0.56
N TRP A 63 -21.58 -13.70 0.04
CA TRP A 63 -22.13 -13.19 -1.21
C TRP A 63 -22.36 -11.67 -1.18
N LYS A 64 -22.69 -11.10 -0.01
CA LYS A 64 -22.88 -9.65 0.18
C LYS A 64 -21.62 -8.83 -0.14
N LYS A 65 -20.43 -9.36 0.17
CA LYS A 65 -19.14 -8.69 -0.09
C LYS A 65 -18.77 -8.72 -1.57
N TYR A 66 -19.10 -9.80 -2.27
CA TYR A 66 -18.80 -9.98 -3.70
C TYR A 66 -19.92 -9.53 -4.65
N ARG A 67 -21.04 -9.01 -4.12
CA ARG A 67 -22.17 -8.49 -4.91
C ARG A 67 -21.76 -7.48 -5.99
N LYS A 68 -20.72 -6.68 -5.73
CA LYS A 68 -20.20 -5.69 -6.70
C LYS A 68 -19.38 -6.31 -7.84
N ALA A 69 -18.90 -7.54 -7.67
CA ALA A 69 -18.12 -8.28 -8.65
C ALA A 69 -18.95 -9.36 -9.35
N GLN A 70 -20.24 -9.44 -9.06
CA GLN A 70 -21.16 -10.37 -9.73
C GLN A 70 -21.34 -9.92 -11.19
N TRP A 71 -21.23 -10.87 -12.12
CA TRP A 71 -21.56 -10.64 -13.53
C TRP A 71 -23.01 -10.18 -13.62
N LYS A 72 -23.23 -8.99 -14.18
CA LYS A 72 -24.56 -8.46 -14.43
C LYS A 72 -24.86 -8.68 -15.91
N ASN A 73 -25.87 -9.50 -16.17
CA ASN A 73 -26.49 -9.58 -17.50
C ASN A 73 -27.28 -8.31 -17.78
#